data_AF-A0A178VTB2-F1
#
_entry.id   AF-A0A178VTB2-F1
#
_cell.length_a   1.000
_cell.length_b   1.000
_cell.length_c   1.000
_cell.angle_alpha   90.00
_cell.angle_beta   90.00
_cell.angle_gamma   90.00
#
_symmetry.space_group_name_H-M   'P 1'
#
loop_
_entity.id
_entity.type
_entity.pdbx_description
1 polymer ?
#
loop_
_entity_poly.entity_id
_entity_poly.type
_entity_poly.pdbx_seq_one_letter_code
_entity_poly.pdbx_strand_id
1 'polypeptide(L)'
;MKSADNVRQQLVRIMSRFNLKMCSTDFNSRDYYVNIRKAMLAGYFMQVAHLERTGHYLTVKDNQVVHLHPSNCLDHKPEWVIYNEYVLTTRNFIRTVTDIRGEWLVDVAQHYYDLSNFPNCEAKRALEKLYKKREREKNESKNRK
;
A
#
# COMPACT_ATOMS: atom_id res chain seq x y z
N MET A 1 0.04 -7.15 24.72
CA MET A 1 -1.01 -6.12 24.58
C MET A 1 -0.82 -4.90 25.48
N LYS A 2 -0.49 -5.04 26.79
CA LYS A 2 -0.27 -3.88 27.69
C LYS A 2 0.69 -2.82 27.14
N SER A 3 1.81 -3.24 26.55
CA SER A 3 2.79 -2.31 25.96
C SER A 3 2.23 -1.52 24.78
N ALA A 4 1.45 -2.15 23.90
CA ALA A 4 0.84 -1.49 22.76
C ALA A 4 -0.20 -0.43 23.19
N ASP A 5 -0.99 -0.73 24.22
CA ASP A 5 -1.93 0.24 24.77
C ASP A 5 -1.21 1.45 25.39
N ASN A 6 -0.13 1.21 26.15
CA ASN A 6 0.69 2.30 26.70
C ASN A 6 1.27 3.19 25.59
N VAL A 7 1.84 2.60 24.52
CA VAL A 7 2.36 3.35 23.37
C VAL A 7 1.24 4.14 22.69
N ARG A 8 0.06 3.55 22.48
CA ARG A 8 -1.10 4.25 21.92
C ARG A 8 -1.48 5.46 22.76
N GLN A 9 -1.55 5.31 24.08
CA GLN A 9 -1.89 6.43 24.98
C GLN A 9 -0.86 7.56 24.89
N GLN A 10 0.43 7.24 24.74
CA GLN A 10 1.48 8.24 24.55
C GLN A 10 1.31 8.98 23.21
N LEU A 11 1.06 8.25 22.12
CA LEU A 11 0.82 8.84 20.80
C LEU A 11 -0.42 9.76 20.79
N VAL A 12 -1.50 9.34 21.46
CA VAL A 12 -2.72 10.17 21.60
C VAL A 12 -2.41 11.51 22.28
N ARG A 13 -1.62 11.51 23.36
CA ARG A 13 -1.23 12.76 24.04
C ARG A 13 -0.44 13.69 23.13
N ILE A 14 0.49 13.12 22.34
CA ILE A 14 1.30 13.87 21.37
C ILE A 14 0.40 14.47 20.29
N MET A 15 -0.51 13.68 19.72
CA MET A 15 -1.47 14.15 18.71
C MET A 15 -2.32 15.31 19.22
N SER A 16 -2.87 15.19 20.44
CA SER A 16 -3.63 16.27 21.07
C SER A 16 -2.79 17.53 21.28
N ARG A 17 -1.53 17.40 21.71
CA ARG A 17 -0.61 18.54 21.89
C ARG A 17 -0.36 19.30 20.59
N PHE A 18 -0.34 18.59 19.45
CA PHE A 18 -0.17 19.19 18.12
C PHE A 18 -1.50 19.50 17.42
N ASN A 19 -2.64 19.43 18.12
CA ASN A 19 -3.99 19.66 17.56
C ASN A 19 -4.31 18.78 16.33
N LEU A 20 -3.76 17.57 16.28
CA LEU A 20 -4.09 16.61 15.23
C LEU A 20 -5.47 16.01 15.52
N LYS A 21 -6.37 16.09 14.53
CA LYS A 21 -7.73 15.58 14.64
C LYS A 21 -7.71 14.06 14.84
N MET A 22 -8.26 13.60 15.95
CA MET A 22 -8.60 12.19 16.14
C MET A 22 -9.95 11.92 15.50
N CYS A 23 -9.96 11.10 14.44
CA CYS A 23 -11.18 10.74 13.73
C CYS A 23 -11.23 9.25 13.43
N SER A 24 -12.43 8.71 13.37
CA SER A 24 -12.72 7.38 12.85
C SER A 24 -13.86 7.49 11.86
N THR A 25 -13.81 6.70 10.79
CA THR A 25 -14.98 6.48 9.94
C THR A 25 -15.98 5.62 10.72
N ASP A 26 -17.27 5.74 10.42
CA ASP A 26 -18.30 4.85 10.96
C ASP A 26 -18.00 3.39 10.55
N PHE A 27 -18.19 2.44 11.48
CA PHE A 27 -17.87 1.04 11.26
C PHE A 27 -18.72 0.39 10.15
N ASN A 28 -19.97 0.83 9.98
CA ASN A 28 -20.88 0.30 8.96
C ASN A 28 -20.65 0.96 7.59
N SER A 29 -19.78 1.96 7.49
CA SER A 29 -19.40 2.55 6.21
C SER A 29 -18.61 1.54 5.38
N ARG A 30 -18.93 1.47 4.09
CA ARG A 30 -18.15 0.70 3.10
C ARG A 30 -16.69 1.15 3.03
N ASP A 31 -16.42 2.40 3.41
CA ASP A 31 -15.09 3.00 3.37
C ASP A 31 -14.26 2.71 4.63
N TYR A 32 -14.83 2.13 5.69
CA TYR A 32 -14.13 1.93 6.98
C TYR A 32 -12.79 1.22 6.80
N TYR A 33 -12.80 0.01 6.22
CA TYR A 33 -11.58 -0.76 5.96
C TYR A 33 -10.73 -0.18 4.83
N VAL A 34 -11.36 0.44 3.82
CA VAL A 34 -10.64 1.08 2.71
C VAL A 34 -9.77 2.23 3.22
N ASN A 35 -10.31 3.06 4.11
CA ASN A 35 -9.60 4.19 4.69
C ASN A 35 -8.41 3.76 5.54
N ILE A 36 -8.54 2.67 6.32
CA ILE A 36 -7.43 2.12 7.12
C ILE A 36 -6.30 1.63 6.20
N ARG A 37 -6.62 0.84 5.17
CA ARG A 37 -5.61 0.33 4.23
C ARG A 37 -4.94 1.45 3.44
N LYS A 38 -5.71 2.46 3.00
CA LYS A 38 -5.17 3.64 2.32
C LYS A 38 -4.29 4.50 3.25
N ALA A 39 -4.62 4.60 4.53
CA ALA A 39 -3.81 5.33 5.50
C ALA A 39 -2.44 4.69 5.73
N MET A 40 -2.35 3.35 5.72
CA MET A 40 -1.06 2.64 5.85
C MET A 40 -0.06 3.03 4.76
N LEU A 41 -0.54 3.34 3.54
CA LEU A 41 0.32 3.78 2.45
C LEU A 41 1.06 5.09 2.74
N ALA A 42 0.54 5.95 3.61
CA ALA A 42 1.23 7.20 3.94
C ALA A 42 2.62 6.95 4.58
N GLY A 43 2.79 5.83 5.29
CA GLY A 43 4.07 5.43 5.89
C GLY A 43 4.78 4.29 5.14
N TYR A 44 4.03 3.39 4.52
CA TYR A 44 4.56 2.14 3.93
C TYR A 44 4.61 2.16 2.39
N PHE A 45 4.47 3.31 1.73
CA PHE A 45 4.46 3.40 0.26
C PHE A 45 5.72 2.86 -0.43
N MET A 46 6.85 2.72 0.29
CA MET A 46 8.08 2.10 -0.23
C MET A 46 8.11 0.58 -0.01
N GLN A 47 7.36 0.07 0.96
CA GLN A 47 7.31 -1.36 1.31
C GLN A 47 6.13 -2.03 0.61
N VAL A 48 6.21 -2.06 -0.73
CA VAL A 48 5.16 -2.58 -1.60
C VAL A 48 5.72 -3.71 -2.46
N ALA A 49 4.91 -4.73 -2.71
CA ALA A 49 5.24 -5.81 -3.63
C ALA A 49 4.10 -6.05 -4.63
N HIS A 50 4.49 -6.42 -5.86
CA HIS A 50 3.59 -6.71 -6.97
C HIS A 50 3.64 -8.21 -7.30
N LEU A 51 2.48 -8.81 -7.55
CA LEU A 51 2.37 -10.22 -7.94
C LEU A 51 2.75 -10.41 -9.41
N GLU A 52 3.78 -11.19 -9.65
CA GLU A 52 4.17 -11.57 -11.01
C GLU A 52 3.31 -12.73 -11.54
N ARG A 53 3.23 -12.86 -12.86
CA ARG A 53 2.51 -13.96 -13.54
C ARG A 53 2.96 -15.37 -13.14
N THR A 54 4.21 -15.50 -12.72
CA THR A 54 4.79 -16.77 -12.25
C THR A 54 4.38 -17.11 -10.81
N GLY A 55 3.65 -16.22 -10.12
CA GLY A 55 3.02 -16.47 -8.83
C GLY A 55 3.87 -16.14 -7.59
N HIS A 56 5.08 -15.58 -7.79
CA HIS A 56 5.86 -14.93 -6.74
C HIS A 56 5.63 -13.42 -6.75
N TYR A 57 6.06 -12.72 -5.71
CA TYR A 57 6.00 -11.26 -5.65
C TYR A 57 7.38 -10.65 -5.92
N LEU A 58 7.40 -9.47 -6.53
CA LEU A 58 8.59 -8.62 -6.62
C LEU A 58 8.39 -7.37 -5.78
N THR A 59 9.37 -7.01 -4.96
CA THR A 59 9.35 -5.71 -4.28
C THR A 59 9.48 -4.58 -5.30
N VAL A 60 8.71 -3.51 -5.06
CA VAL A 60 8.74 -2.31 -5.90
C VAL A 60 10.13 -1.67 -5.85
N LYS A 61 10.62 -1.24 -7.01
CA LYS A 61 11.95 -0.63 -7.28
C LYS A 61 13.18 -1.53 -7.05
N ASP A 62 13.21 -2.35 -6.01
CA ASP A 62 14.38 -3.20 -5.72
C ASP A 62 14.33 -4.56 -6.43
N ASN A 63 13.17 -4.92 -7.00
CA ASN A 63 12.92 -6.17 -7.74
C ASN A 63 13.39 -7.42 -6.97
N GLN A 64 13.23 -7.44 -5.65
CA GLN A 64 13.55 -8.62 -4.85
C GLN A 64 12.42 -9.62 -4.96
N VAL A 65 12.76 -10.85 -5.35
CA VAL A 65 11.82 -11.98 -5.35
C VAL A 65 11.48 -12.33 -3.92
N VAL A 66 10.20 -12.22 -3.57
CA VAL A 66 9.66 -12.52 -2.24
C VAL A 66 8.40 -13.37 -2.32
N HIS A 67 8.11 -14.06 -1.22
CA HIS A 67 6.87 -14.79 -1.03
C HIS A 67 6.10 -14.26 0.19
N LEU A 68 4.79 -14.45 0.22
CA LEU A 68 4.02 -14.18 1.42
C LEU A 68 4.48 -15.14 2.53
N HIS A 69 4.81 -14.59 3.70
CA HIS A 69 5.22 -15.40 4.84
C HIS A 69 4.11 -16.40 5.23
N PRO A 70 4.41 -17.66 5.61
CA PRO A 70 3.37 -18.67 5.91
C PRO A 70 2.37 -18.28 7.00
N SER A 71 2.74 -17.34 7.87
CA SER A 71 1.85 -16.81 8.92
C SER A 71 0.87 -15.73 8.43
N ASN A 72 0.83 -15.41 7.14
CA ASN A 72 -0.10 -14.43 6.61
C ASN A 72 -1.54 -14.99 6.66
N CYS A 73 -2.53 -14.11 6.76
CA CYS A 73 -3.94 -14.47 6.86
C CYS A 73 -4.71 -14.24 5.55
N LEU A 74 -4.03 -14.03 4.42
CA LEU A 74 -4.68 -13.85 3.13
C LEU A 74 -5.07 -15.21 2.56
N ASP A 75 -6.32 -15.32 2.11
CA ASP A 75 -6.89 -16.49 1.45
C ASP A 75 -6.69 -16.48 -0.08
N HIS A 76 -6.21 -15.36 -0.62
CA HIS A 76 -5.92 -15.16 -2.04
C HIS A 76 -4.55 -14.48 -2.22
N LYS A 77 -4.12 -14.33 -3.48
CA LYS A 77 -2.92 -13.58 -3.86
C LYS A 77 -3.31 -12.25 -4.53
N PRO A 78 -3.39 -11.15 -3.78
CA PRO A 78 -3.69 -9.84 -4.36
C PRO A 78 -2.59 -9.38 -5.31
N GLU A 79 -2.95 -8.57 -6.32
CA GLU A 79 -1.99 -8.04 -7.29
C GLU A 79 -0.96 -7.13 -6.61
N TRP A 80 -1.41 -6.33 -5.64
CA TRP A 80 -0.58 -5.37 -4.92
C TRP A 80 -0.72 -5.57 -3.42
N VAL A 81 0.41 -5.58 -2.73
CA VAL A 81 0.44 -5.68 -1.27
C VAL A 81 1.40 -4.69 -0.66
N ILE A 82 1.05 -4.18 0.51
CA ILE A 82 2.02 -3.59 1.43
C ILE A 82 2.50 -4.63 2.44
N TYR A 83 3.73 -4.49 2.92
CA TYR A 83 4.29 -5.33 3.97
C TYR A 83 4.98 -4.51 5.04
N ASN A 84 5.00 -5.02 6.27
CA ASN A 84 5.72 -4.35 7.37
C ASN A 84 7.19 -4.81 7.47
N GLU A 85 7.44 -6.11 7.28
CA GLU A 85 8.74 -6.72 7.55
C GLU A 85 9.22 -7.53 6.34
N TYR A 86 10.50 -7.35 6.00
CA TYR A 86 11.22 -8.21 5.07
C TYR A 86 12.02 -9.24 5.88
N VAL A 87 11.80 -10.52 5.60
CA VAL A 87 12.39 -11.64 6.34
C VAL A 87 13.35 -12.40 5.41
N LEU A 88 14.64 -12.23 5.66
CA LEU A 88 15.73 -12.87 4.90
C LEU A 88 16.06 -14.24 5.49
N THR A 89 15.78 -15.31 4.74
CA THR A 89 16.12 -16.70 5.11
C THR A 89 16.58 -17.46 3.86
N THR A 90 16.45 -18.80 3.82
CA THR A 90 16.65 -19.61 2.59
C THR A 90 15.75 -19.16 1.44
N ARG A 91 14.55 -18.64 1.75
CA ARG A 91 13.70 -17.91 0.80
C ARG A 91 13.34 -16.57 1.42
N ASN A 92 13.22 -15.54 0.60
CA ASN A 92 12.83 -14.22 1.08
C ASN A 92 11.31 -14.19 1.28
N PHE A 93 10.88 -13.68 2.42
CA PHE A 93 9.47 -13.53 2.74
C PHE A 93 9.14 -12.09 3.11
N ILE A 94 7.89 -11.71 2.87
CA ILE A 94 7.29 -10.49 3.41
C ILE A 94 6.22 -10.87 4.45
N ARG A 95 6.25 -10.21 5.61
CA ARG A 95 5.38 -10.51 6.75
C ARG A 95 4.52 -9.29 7.12
N THR A 96 3.35 -9.59 7.70
CA THR A 96 2.29 -8.62 8.04
C THR A 96 1.88 -7.87 6.78
N VAL A 97 1.20 -8.61 5.91
CA VAL A 97 0.86 -8.20 4.56
C VAL A 97 -0.58 -7.70 4.51
N THR A 98 -0.84 -6.63 3.78
CA THR A 98 -2.18 -6.09 3.56
C THR A 98 -2.42 -5.87 2.08
N ASP A 99 -3.56 -6.35 1.57
CA ASP A 99 -4.04 -6.11 0.21
C ASP A 99 -4.32 -4.62 -0.02
N ILE A 100 -3.85 -4.09 -1.15
CA ILE A 100 -4.07 -2.69 -1.54
C ILE A 100 -4.43 -2.58 -3.03
N ARG A 101 -4.99 -1.42 -3.41
CA ARG A 101 -5.21 -1.09 -4.82
C ARG A 101 -4.03 -0.30 -5.37
N GLY A 102 -3.60 -0.63 -6.59
CA GLY A 102 -2.54 0.09 -7.29
C GLY A 102 -2.86 1.58 -7.49
N GLU A 103 -4.13 1.95 -7.68
CA GLU A 103 -4.54 3.36 -7.79
C GLU A 103 -4.13 4.19 -6.56
N TRP A 104 -4.11 3.59 -5.36
CA TRP A 104 -3.76 4.30 -4.14
C TRP A 104 -2.29 4.68 -4.08
N LEU A 105 -1.41 3.89 -4.69
CA LEU A 105 0.03 4.17 -4.74
C LEU A 105 0.31 5.48 -5.48
N VAL A 106 -0.37 5.64 -6.61
CA VAL A 106 -0.27 6.82 -7.48
C VAL A 106 -0.92 8.04 -6.84
N ASP A 107 -1.98 7.85 -6.06
CA ASP A 107 -2.64 8.94 -5.32
C ASP A 107 -1.82 9.43 -4.12
N VAL A 108 -1.25 8.51 -3.34
CA VAL A 108 -0.62 8.82 -2.04
C VAL A 108 0.84 9.23 -2.22
N ALA A 109 1.57 8.59 -3.14
CA ALA A 109 3.01 8.76 -3.28
C ALA A 109 3.43 8.93 -4.74
N GLN A 110 2.76 9.82 -5.48
CA GLN A 110 3.05 10.07 -6.90
C GLN A 110 4.54 10.36 -7.18
N HIS A 111 5.21 11.09 -6.28
CA HIS A 111 6.63 11.41 -6.39
C HIS A 111 7.53 10.15 -6.33
N TYR A 112 7.14 9.13 -5.57
CA TYR A 112 7.87 7.88 -5.48
C TYR A 112 7.53 6.95 -6.66
N TYR A 113 6.26 6.92 -7.08
CA TYR A 113 5.76 6.13 -8.20
C TYR A 113 5.86 6.85 -9.56
N ASP A 114 6.85 7.72 -9.72
CA ASP A 114 7.17 8.34 -11.01
C ASP A 114 7.78 7.30 -11.97
N LEU A 115 7.13 7.14 -13.12
CA LEU A 115 7.49 6.16 -14.15
C LEU A 115 8.82 6.48 -14.85
N SER A 116 9.26 7.74 -14.82
CA SER A 116 10.53 8.15 -15.45
C SER A 116 11.74 7.44 -14.80
N ASN A 117 11.68 7.28 -13.48
CA ASN A 117 12.73 6.70 -12.65
C ASN A 117 12.36 5.29 -12.11
N PHE A 118 11.31 4.68 -12.66
CA PHE A 118 10.85 3.36 -12.25
C PHE A 118 11.50 2.26 -13.10
N PRO A 119 12.07 1.20 -12.50
CA PRO A 119 12.71 0.13 -13.24
C PRO A 119 11.72 -0.60 -14.15
N ASN A 120 12.20 -1.16 -15.26
CA ASN A 120 11.34 -1.89 -16.19
C ASN A 120 10.97 -3.27 -15.62
N CYS A 121 9.74 -3.42 -15.15
CA CYS A 121 9.18 -4.67 -14.60
C CYS A 121 7.65 -4.74 -14.82
N GLU A 122 6.99 -5.85 -14.45
CA GLU A 122 5.53 -5.95 -14.60
C GLU A 122 4.79 -4.90 -13.77
N ALA A 123 5.30 -4.58 -12.57
CA ALA A 123 4.77 -3.50 -11.74
C ALA A 123 4.75 -2.15 -12.46
N LYS A 124 5.81 -1.80 -13.24
CA LYS A 124 5.83 -0.59 -14.07
C LYS A 124 4.72 -0.59 -15.11
N ARG A 125 4.55 -1.71 -15.81
CA ARG A 125 3.50 -1.86 -16.84
C ARG A 125 2.09 -1.77 -16.25
N ALA A 126 1.90 -2.30 -15.05
CA ALA A 126 0.64 -2.16 -14.31
C ALA A 126 0.39 -0.70 -13.93
N LEU A 127 1.39 0.02 -13.40
CA LEU A 127 1.31 1.45 -13.10
C LEU A 127 1.04 2.29 -14.36
N GLU A 128 1.70 2.02 -15.50
CA GLU A 128 1.45 2.70 -16.78
C GLU A 128 -0.02 2.62 -17.20
N LYS A 129 -0.65 1.45 -17.04
CA LYS A 129 -2.09 1.29 -17.32
C LYS A 129 -2.94 2.14 -16.37
N LEU A 130 -2.58 2.21 -15.09
CA LEU A 130 -3.29 3.02 -14.11
C LEU A 130 -3.16 4.52 -14.40
N TYR A 131 -1.97 5.00 -14.77
CA TYR A 131 -1.75 6.39 -15.19
C TYR A 131 -2.60 6.73 -16.43
N LYS A 132 -2.59 5.89 -17.47
CA LYS A 132 -3.42 6.09 -18.67
C LYS A 132 -4.92 6.12 -18.35
N LYS A 133 -5.39 5.21 -17.50
CA LYS A 133 -6.79 5.16 -17.05
C LYS A 133 -7.17 6.47 -16.33
N ARG A 134 -6.31 6.94 -15.42
CA ARG A 134 -6.51 8.19 -14.66
C ARG A 134 -6.57 9.42 -15.57
N GLU A 135 -5.69 9.49 -16.58
CA GLU A 135 -5.70 10.59 -17.56
C GLU A 135 -7.00 10.61 -18.37
N ARG A 136 -7.48 9.43 -18.79
CA ARG A 136 -8.77 9.31 -19.49
C ARG A 136 -9.93 9.82 -18.64
N GLU A 137 -10.03 9.38 -17.38
CA GLU A 137 -11.07 9.82 -16.44
C GLU A 137 -11.01 11.33 -16.16
N LYS A 138 -9.79 11.90 -16.10
CA LYS A 138 -9.60 13.35 -15.95
C LYS A 138 -10.04 14.14 -17.18
N ASN A 139 -9.84 13.61 -18.37
CA ASN A 139 -10.28 14.26 -19.61
C ASN A 139 -11.80 14.19 -19.78
N GLU A 140 -12.42 13.06 -19.44
CA GLU A 140 -13.89 12.90 -19.47
C GLU A 140 -14.60 13.83 -18.49
N SER A 141 -14.04 14.01 -17.28
CA SER A 141 -14.60 14.93 -16.28
C SER A 141 -14.44 16.41 -16.65
N LYS A 142 -13.44 16.76 -17.45
CA LYS A 142 -13.29 18.11 -18.02
C LYS A 142 -14.29 18.38 -19.13
N ASN A 143 -14.55 17.42 -20.02
CA ASN A 143 -15.49 17.60 -21.13
C ASN A 143 -16.97 17.65 -20.69
N ARG A 144 -17.27 17.24 -19.44
CA ARG A 144 -18.62 17.31 -18.85
C ARG A 144 -18.90 18.62 -18.09
N LYS A 145 -17.90 19.48 -17.92
CA LYS A 145 -18.01 20.80 -17.27
C LYS A 145 -17.93 21.89 -18.33
#